data_AF-A0A8T7BLE5-F1
#
_entry.id   AF-A0A8T7BLE5-F1
#
_cell.length_a   1.000
_cell.length_b   1.000
_cell.length_c   1.000
_cell.angle_alpha   90.00
_cell.angle_beta   90.00
_cell.angle_gamma   90.00
#
_symmetry.space_group_name_H-M   'P 1'
#
loop_
_entity.id
_entity.type
_entity.pdbx_description
1 polymer ?
#
loop_
_entity_poly.entity_id
_entity_poly.type
_entity_poly.pdbx_seq_one_letter_code
_entity_poly.pdbx_strand_id
1 'polypeptide(L)' 'SIGSQLVTQGIGVVATIAWCGIATFIILKLVDAMVGIRVTEEEETEGLDLVLHDERGYNL' A
#
# COMPACT_ATOMS: atom_id res chain seq x y z
N SER A 1 -11.14 -8.95 35.04
CA SER A 1 -10.18 -7.95 35.56
C SER A 1 -9.59 -7.17 34.40
N ILE A 2 -8.98 -6.02 34.68
CA ILE A 2 -8.30 -5.20 33.64
C ILE A 2 -7.23 -6.02 32.90
N GLY A 3 -6.45 -6.85 33.60
CA GLY A 3 -5.43 -7.71 32.98
C GLY A 3 -5.99 -8.68 31.93
N SER A 4 -7.15 -9.29 32.18
CA SER A 4 -7.79 -10.18 31.21
C SER A 4 -8.30 -9.43 29.97
N GLN A 5 -8.78 -8.20 30.13
CA GLN A 5 -9.22 -7.37 28.99
C GLN A 5 -8.04 -6.93 28.11
N LEU A 6 -6.90 -6.56 28.71
CA LEU A 6 -5.70 -6.17 27.95
C LEU A 6 -5.19 -7.31 27.06
N VAL A 7 -5.24 -8.56 27.53
CA VAL A 7 -4.85 -9.73 26.73
C VAL A 7 -5.78 -9.91 25.53
N THR A 8 -7.09 -9.87 25.75
CA THR A 8 -8.09 -10.01 24.66
C THR A 8 -7.93 -8.93 23.59
N GLN A 9 -7.73 -7.67 24.00
CA GLN A 9 -7.50 -6.57 23.07
C GLN A 9 -6.17 -6.70 22.34
N GLY A 10 -5.12 -7.13 23.03
CA GLY A 10 -3.81 -7.40 22.41
C GLY A 10 -3.89 -8.46 21.30
N ILE A 11 -4.65 -9.53 21.52
CA ILE A 11 -4.91 -10.55 20.49
C ILE A 11 -5.62 -9.94 19.28
N GLY A 12 -6.64 -9.10 19.50
CA GLY A 12 -7.36 -8.42 18.42
C GLY A 12 -6.47 -7.51 17.58
N VAL A 13 -5.59 -6.75 18.21
CA VAL A 13 -4.61 -5.89 17.51
C VAL A 13 -3.66 -6.73 16.66
N VAL A 14 -3.05 -7.77 17.23
CA VAL A 14 -2.11 -8.63 16.50
C VAL A 14 -2.80 -9.36 15.34
N ALA A 15 -4.02 -9.87 15.56
CA ALA A 15 -4.81 -10.51 14.52
C ALA A 15 -5.12 -9.55 13.36
N THR A 16 -5.46 -8.29 13.67
CA THR A 16 -5.74 -7.27 12.66
C THR A 16 -4.50 -6.90 11.87
N ILE A 17 -3.35 -6.70 12.53
CA ILE A 17 -2.07 -6.42 11.88
C ILE A 17 -1.69 -7.58 10.95
N ALA A 18 -1.78 -8.82 11.44
CA ALA A 18 -1.45 -10.00 10.66
C ALA A 18 -2.38 -10.14 9.45
N TRP A 19 -3.68 -9.99 9.65
CA TRP A 19 -4.67 -10.07 8.57
C TRP A 19 -4.43 -9.00 7.51
N CYS A 20 -4.37 -7.72 7.91
CA CYS A 20 -4.16 -6.62 6.97
C CYS A 20 -2.82 -6.75 6.25
N GLY A 21 -1.75 -7.11 6.96
CA GLY A 21 -0.42 -7.29 6.37
C GLY A 21 -0.38 -8.42 5.34
N ILE A 22 -0.85 -9.61 5.70
CA ILE A 22 -0.82 -10.79 4.82
C ILE A 22 -1.77 -10.60 3.64
N ALA A 23 -3.01 -10.18 3.89
CA ALA A 23 -4.00 -9.99 2.83
C ALA A 23 -3.54 -8.92 1.83
N THR A 24 -3.08 -7.77 2.32
CA THR A 24 -2.56 -6.70 1.45
C THR A 24 -1.34 -7.17 0.67
N PHE A 25 -0.39 -7.87 1.31
CA PHE A 25 0.78 -8.40 0.62
C PHE A 25 0.40 -9.33 -0.54
N ILE A 26 -0.53 -10.27 -0.32
CA ILE A 26 -1.01 -11.18 -1.36
C ILE A 26 -1.68 -10.40 -2.49
N ILE A 27 -2.58 -9.46 -2.16
CA ILE A 27 -3.28 -8.64 -3.15
C ILE A 27 -2.28 -7.85 -4.00
N LEU A 28 -1.35 -7.14 -3.37
CA LEU A 28 -0.34 -6.34 -4.06
C LEU A 28 0.50 -7.22 -5.00
N LYS A 29 0.91 -8.41 -4.56
CA LYS A 29 1.68 -9.34 -5.39
C LYS A 29 0.90 -9.88 -6.58
N LEU A 30 -0.39 -10.18 -6.39
CA LEU A 30 -1.24 -10.63 -7.50
C LEU A 30 -1.49 -9.50 -8.50
N VAL A 31 -1.79 -8.29 -8.03
CA VAL A 31 -2.00 -7.12 -8.91
C VAL A 31 -0.73 -6.81 -9.69
N ASP A 32 0.42 -6.78 -9.02
CA ASP A 32 1.73 -6.56 -9.65
C ASP A 32 2.03 -7.59 -10.74
N ALA A 33 1.71 -8.87 -10.50
CA ALA A 33 1.90 -9.93 -11.50
C ALA A 33 0.92 -9.86 -12.69
N MET A 34 -0.27 -9.28 -12.51
CA MET A 34 -1.30 -9.23 -13.56
C MET A 34 -1.21 -7.97 -14.43
N VAL A 35 -0.99 -6.81 -13.81
CA VAL A 35 -1.06 -5.50 -14.49
C VAL A 35 0.18 -4.63 -14.25
N GLY A 36 1.00 -4.95 -13.26
CA GLY A 36 2.04 -4.04 -12.75
C GLY A 36 1.42 -2.92 -11.92
N ILE A 37 1.89 -2.72 -10.68
CA ILE A 37 1.33 -1.69 -9.78
C ILE A 37 2.13 -0.39 -9.75
N ARG A 38 3.37 -0.40 -10.26
CA ARG A 38 4.27 0.76 -10.28
C ARG A 38 4.67 1.07 -11.72
N VAL A 39 4.84 2.36 -12.01
CA VAL A 39 5.45 2.88 -13.24
C VAL A 39 6.95 2.50 -13.32
N THR A 40 7.59 2.73 -14.47
CA THR A 40 9.05 2.52 -14.57
C THR A 40 9.84 3.58 -13.80
N GLU A 41 11.13 3.33 -13.53
CA GLU A 41 11.99 4.30 -12.84
C GLU A 41 12.19 5.59 -13.67
N GLU A 42 12.23 5.47 -15.00
CA GLU A 42 12.29 6.62 -15.90
C GLU A 42 11.01 7.46 -15.82
N GLU A 43 9.85 6.82 -15.87
CA GLU A 43 8.54 7.48 -15.75
C GLU A 43 8.36 8.16 -14.39
N GLU A 44 8.83 7.53 -13.31
CA GLU A 44 8.84 8.12 -11.97
C GLU A 44 9.77 9.34 -11.88
N THR A 45 10.89 9.33 -12.62
CA THR A 45 11.86 10.45 -12.66
C THR A 45 11.36 11.63 -13.50
N GLU A 46 10.70 11.36 -14.62
CA GLU A 46 10.12 12.39 -15.51
C GLU A 46 8.92 13.09 -14.85
N GLY A 47 8.18 12.35 -14.02
CA GLY A 47 7.09 12.85 -13.19
C GLY A 47 5.73 12.33 -13.65
N LEU A 48 4.95 11.83 -12.69
CA LEU A 48 3.68 11.15 -12.98
C LEU A 48 2.64 12.07 -13.65
N ASP A 49 2.62 13.36 -13.29
CA ASP A 49 1.71 14.33 -13.91
C ASP A 49 1.99 14.45 -15.42
N LEU A 50 3.27 14.46 -15.82
CA LEU A 50 3.67 14.51 -17.22
C LEU A 50 3.40 13.19 -17.94
N VAL A 51 3.82 12.08 -17.33
CA VAL A 51 3.81 10.76 -17.98
C VAL A 51 2.40 10.16 -18.05
N LEU A 52 1.61 10.28 -16.99
CA LEU A 52 0.29 9.65 -16.88
C LEU A 52 -0.87 10.62 -17.16
N HIS A 53 -0.65 11.92 -17.01
CA HIS A 53 -1.69 12.93 -17.09
C HIS A 53 -1.44 14.02 -18.15
N ASP A 54 -0.28 14.03 -18.83
CA ASP A 54 0.14 15.07 -19.81
C ASP A 54 0.02 16.51 -19.24
N GLU A 55 0.21 16.63 -17.93
CA GLU A 55 0.04 17.87 -17.17
C GLU A 55 1.36 18.31 -16.53
N ARG A 56 1.61 19.63 -16.51
CA ARG A 56 2.68 20.25 -15.71
C ARG A 56 2.04 21.00 -14.56
N GLY A 57 2.30 20.57 -13.32
CA GLY A 57 1.72 21.19 -12.12
C GLY A 57 2.06 22.69 -11.96
N TYR A 58 3.20 23.13 -12.49
CA TYR A 58 3.58 24.55 -12.55
C TYR A 58 4.31 24.86 -13.85
N ASN A 59 3.91 25.94 -14.51
CA ASN A 59 4.68 26.58 -15.59
C ASN A 59 5.38 27.81 -14.99
N LEU A 60 6.69 27.71 -14.74
CA LEU A 60 7.55 28.86 -14.42
C LEU A 60 8.15 29.43 -15.70
#